data_AF-A0A432PRS6-F1
#
_entry.id   AF-A0A432PRS6-F1
#
_cell.length_a   1.000
_cell.length_b   1.000
_cell.length_c   1.000
_cell.angle_alpha   90.00
_cell.angle_beta   90.00
_cell.angle_gamma   90.00
#
_symmetry.space_group_name_H-M   'P 1'
#
loop_
_entity.id
_entity.type
_entity.pdbx_description
1 polymer ?
#
loop_
_entity_poly.entity_id
_entity_poly.type
_entity_poly.pdbx_seq_one_letter_code
_entity_poly.pdbx_strand_id
1 'polypeptide(L)'
;MRDYLKSRDFHRHMRSLLAPRFQELGWEPQTGKCSFVRGGRVVWLQVSQYSNSVMGAKFTINMTEGSGSASDIRILHRLEETDRAVGKALEERIIARLPRPDPDPEVEVVGDNGQMVSVKLGDLTRANPRQWEGPADVWLPYFSKSDLDDWAAFLLPRLDRLIASSSSETVDPQLWAQRFRRLTGFFRSK
;
A
#
# COMPACT_ATOMS: atom_id res chain seq x y z
N MET A 1 4.24 28.12 -6.83
CA MET A 1 3.31 26.97 -6.83
C MET A 1 4.15 25.75 -6.52
N ARG A 2 3.97 25.06 -5.38
CA ARG A 2 4.77 23.86 -5.08
C ARG A 2 4.45 22.78 -6.11
N ASP A 3 5.49 22.09 -6.58
CA ASP A 3 5.36 20.90 -7.40
C ASP A 3 4.75 19.77 -6.55
N TYR A 4 3.42 19.75 -6.51
CA TYR A 4 2.67 18.60 -6.05
C TYR A 4 3.13 17.37 -6.84
N LEU A 5 3.45 16.28 -6.14
CA LEU A 5 3.95 15.07 -6.78
C LEU A 5 2.84 14.45 -7.65
N LYS A 6 2.99 14.59 -8.97
CA LYS A 6 2.01 14.06 -9.92
C LYS A 6 1.94 12.53 -9.81
N SER A 7 0.78 11.95 -10.09
CA SER A 7 0.53 10.49 -10.03
C SER A 7 1.56 9.67 -10.82
N ARG A 8 2.02 10.17 -11.97
CA ARG A 8 3.09 9.56 -12.75
C ARG A 8 4.40 9.46 -11.96
N ASP A 9 4.79 10.54 -11.30
CA ASP A 9 6.03 10.61 -10.53
C ASP A 9 5.93 9.77 -9.25
N PHE A 10 4.74 9.73 -8.62
CA PHE A 10 4.41 8.78 -7.56
C PHE A 10 4.63 7.32 -7.99
N HIS A 11 4.03 6.89 -9.10
CA HIS A 11 4.14 5.49 -9.54
C HIS A 11 5.57 5.12 -9.94
N ARG A 12 6.30 6.03 -10.56
CA ARG A 12 7.71 5.81 -10.90
C ARG A 12 8.56 5.64 -9.63
N HIS A 13 8.38 6.54 -8.66
CA HIS A 13 9.16 6.55 -7.41
C HIS A 13 8.85 5.33 -6.53
N MET A 14 7.57 5.05 -6.30
CA MET A 14 7.17 3.87 -5.52
C MET A 14 7.62 2.56 -6.18
N ARG A 15 7.58 2.48 -7.52
CA ARG A 15 8.09 1.30 -8.23
C ARG A 15 9.59 1.12 -7.96
N SER A 16 10.40 2.18 -8.03
CA SER A 16 11.84 2.05 -7.77
C SER A 16 12.16 1.59 -6.34
N LEU A 17 11.31 1.95 -5.37
CA LEU A 17 11.50 1.55 -3.96
C LEU A 17 11.03 0.12 -3.68
N LEU A 18 9.88 -0.27 -4.23
CA LEU A 18 9.23 -1.53 -3.89
C LEU A 18 9.64 -2.70 -4.79
N ALA A 19 10.03 -2.44 -6.04
CA ALA A 19 10.33 -3.48 -7.01
C ALA A 19 11.39 -4.50 -6.56
N PRO A 20 12.52 -4.10 -5.93
CA PRO A 20 13.51 -5.07 -5.48
C PRO A 20 12.91 -6.13 -4.54
N ARG A 21 12.12 -5.70 -3.55
CA ARG A 21 11.49 -6.63 -2.60
C ARG A 21 10.43 -7.51 -3.26
N PHE A 22 9.62 -6.95 -4.15
CA PHE A 22 8.64 -7.75 -4.90
C PHE A 22 9.32 -8.82 -5.77
N GLN A 23 10.43 -8.48 -6.43
CA GLN A 23 11.21 -9.41 -7.25
C GLN A 23 11.84 -10.54 -6.42
N GLU A 24 12.40 -10.23 -5.25
CA GLU A 24 12.88 -11.23 -4.29
C GLU A 24 11.79 -12.23 -3.90
N LEU A 25 10.55 -11.76 -3.79
CA LEU A 25 9.37 -12.56 -3.48
C LEU A 25 8.73 -13.25 -4.70
N GLY A 26 9.39 -13.20 -5.86
CA GLY A 26 8.94 -13.84 -7.10
C GLY A 26 7.77 -13.13 -7.79
N TRP A 27 7.58 -11.83 -7.55
CA TRP A 27 6.62 -11.00 -8.27
C TRP A 27 7.30 -10.21 -9.38
N GLU A 28 6.59 -10.05 -10.50
CA GLU A 28 7.08 -9.35 -11.68
C GLU A 28 6.45 -7.95 -11.79
N PRO A 29 7.23 -6.89 -12.02
CA PRO A 29 6.69 -5.54 -12.20
C PRO A 29 5.90 -5.43 -13.52
N GLN A 30 4.81 -4.67 -13.48
CA GLN A 30 3.98 -4.39 -14.66
C GLN A 30 4.26 -2.97 -15.20
N THR A 31 4.00 -2.77 -16.50
CA THR A 31 4.08 -1.46 -17.17
C THR A 31 2.96 -0.53 -16.71
N GLY A 32 3.23 0.78 -16.64
CA GLY A 32 2.21 1.79 -16.30
C GLY A 32 2.18 2.13 -14.80
N LYS A 33 1.08 1.78 -14.10
CA LYS A 33 0.94 2.01 -12.64
C LYS A 33 1.92 1.14 -11.86
N CYS A 34 2.28 1.56 -10.65
CA CYS A 34 3.09 0.75 -9.75
C CYS A 34 2.29 -0.50 -9.35
N SER A 35 2.53 -1.59 -10.06
CA SER A 35 1.87 -2.88 -9.85
C SER A 35 2.81 -4.04 -10.13
N PHE A 36 2.51 -5.17 -9.50
CA PHE A 36 3.30 -6.39 -9.49
C PHE A 36 2.39 -7.60 -9.65
N VAL A 37 2.80 -8.60 -10.44
CA VAL A 37 2.03 -9.81 -10.70
C VAL A 37 2.79 -11.05 -10.24
N ARG A 38 2.06 -12.04 -9.73
CA ARG A 38 2.60 -13.38 -9.44
C ARG A 38 1.50 -14.42 -9.63
N GLY A 39 1.63 -15.25 -10.66
CA GLY A 39 0.57 -16.18 -11.05
C GLY A 39 -0.73 -15.42 -11.38
N GLY A 40 -1.84 -15.81 -10.75
CA GLY A 40 -3.14 -15.14 -10.89
C GLY A 40 -3.37 -13.98 -9.92
N ARG A 41 -2.33 -13.46 -9.25
CA ARG A 41 -2.44 -12.39 -8.24
C ARG A 41 -1.78 -11.11 -8.74
N VAL A 42 -2.41 -9.97 -8.48
CA VAL A 42 -1.87 -8.66 -8.84
C VAL A 42 -1.91 -7.75 -7.62
N VAL A 43 -0.80 -7.08 -7.28
CA VAL A 43 -0.74 -6.01 -6.29
C VAL A 43 -0.58 -4.68 -7.01
N TRP A 44 -1.31 -3.63 -6.62
CA TRP A 44 -1.13 -2.29 -7.20
C TRP A 44 -1.38 -1.17 -6.19
N LEU A 45 -0.70 -0.06 -6.41
CA LEU A 45 -0.91 1.16 -5.66
C LEU A 45 -1.98 2.01 -6.36
N GLN A 46 -2.94 2.52 -5.58
CA GLN A 46 -3.98 3.43 -6.05
C GLN A 46 -3.83 4.79 -5.37
N VAL A 47 -3.68 5.85 -6.17
CA VAL A 47 -3.72 7.25 -5.69
C VAL A 47 -5.18 7.71 -5.61
N SER A 48 -5.52 8.45 -4.56
CA SER A 48 -6.84 9.03 -4.37
C SER A 48 -7.13 10.13 -5.39
N GLN A 49 -8.37 10.17 -5.89
CA GLN A 49 -8.86 11.23 -6.77
C GLN A 49 -9.05 12.58 -6.07
N TYR A 50 -9.11 12.59 -4.73
CA TYR A 50 -9.32 13.79 -3.92
C TYR A 50 -8.02 14.52 -3.56
N SER A 51 -6.92 14.17 -4.23
CA SER A 51 -5.61 14.77 -3.97
C SER A 51 -5.57 16.23 -4.47
N ASN A 52 -4.93 17.11 -3.71
CA ASN A 52 -4.78 18.53 -4.07
C ASN A 52 -3.48 19.14 -3.53
N SER A 53 -3.19 20.38 -3.92
CA SER A 53 -1.95 21.07 -3.57
C SER A 53 -1.87 21.52 -2.10
N VAL A 54 -2.99 21.52 -1.38
CA VAL A 54 -3.06 22.00 0.02
C VAL A 54 -2.85 20.85 0.99
N MET A 55 -3.67 19.79 0.89
CA MET A 55 -3.61 18.59 1.73
C MET A 55 -2.80 17.45 1.10
N GLY A 56 -2.12 17.69 -0.02
CA GLY A 56 -1.32 16.68 -0.70
C GLY A 56 -2.19 15.57 -1.28
N ALA A 57 -1.62 14.38 -1.33
CA ALA A 57 -2.27 13.20 -1.87
C ALA A 57 -2.32 12.10 -0.84
N LYS A 58 -3.12 11.07 -1.13
CA LYS A 58 -3.09 9.82 -0.39
C LYS A 58 -3.15 8.63 -1.33
N PHE A 59 -2.58 7.51 -0.93
CA PHE A 59 -2.63 6.28 -1.70
C PHE A 59 -2.98 5.08 -0.82
N THR A 60 -3.40 4.00 -1.46
CA THR A 60 -3.62 2.72 -0.80
C THR A 60 -3.00 1.60 -1.64
N ILE A 61 -2.90 0.40 -1.06
CA ILE A 61 -2.36 -0.78 -1.72
C ILE A 61 -3.46 -1.81 -1.82
N ASN A 62 -3.65 -2.31 -3.03
CA ASN A 62 -4.68 -3.29 -3.36
C ASN A 62 -4.04 -4.57 -3.86
N MET A 63 -4.80 -5.65 -3.77
CA MET A 63 -4.45 -6.92 -4.37
C MET A 63 -5.70 -7.59 -4.95
N THR A 64 -5.55 -8.33 -6.04
CA THR A 64 -6.55 -9.23 -6.60
C THR A 64 -6.06 -10.65 -6.36
N GLU A 65 -6.90 -11.54 -5.84
CA GLU A 65 -6.61 -12.97 -5.71
C GLU A 65 -7.52 -13.78 -6.66
N GLY A 66 -7.00 -14.18 -7.82
CA GLY A 66 -7.71 -15.00 -8.81
C GLY A 66 -8.21 -14.24 -10.03
N SER A 67 -9.04 -14.90 -10.84
CA SER A 67 -9.58 -14.34 -12.08
C SER A 67 -10.90 -13.60 -11.85
N GLY A 68 -10.84 -12.32 -11.48
CA GLY A 68 -12.03 -11.43 -11.45
C GLY A 68 -11.91 -10.24 -10.50
N SER A 69 -12.55 -9.11 -10.85
CA SER A 69 -12.55 -7.86 -10.05
C SER A 69 -13.30 -7.96 -8.71
N ALA A 70 -14.12 -8.99 -8.53
CA ALA A 70 -14.78 -9.29 -7.25
C ALA A 70 -13.80 -9.77 -6.15
N SER A 71 -12.52 -9.95 -6.48
CA SER A 71 -11.46 -10.40 -5.57
C SER A 71 -10.47 -9.28 -5.17
N ASP A 72 -10.81 -8.02 -5.48
CA ASP A 72 -10.00 -6.87 -5.08
C ASP A 72 -10.09 -6.65 -3.56
N ILE A 73 -8.94 -6.65 -2.91
CA ILE A 73 -8.79 -6.50 -1.46
C ILE A 73 -7.79 -5.39 -1.13
N ARG A 74 -8.10 -4.63 -0.08
CA ARG A 74 -7.28 -3.52 0.42
C ARG A 74 -6.25 -4.02 1.42
N ILE A 75 -5.11 -4.51 0.96
CA ILE A 75 -4.22 -5.36 1.78
C ILE A 75 -3.72 -4.72 3.09
N LEU A 76 -3.76 -3.39 3.22
CA LEU A 76 -3.41 -2.69 4.46
C LEU A 76 -4.35 -3.01 5.63
N HIS A 77 -5.58 -3.51 5.39
CA HIS A 77 -6.45 -4.00 6.46
C HIS A 77 -5.83 -5.21 7.21
N ARG A 78 -4.83 -5.89 6.61
CA ARG A 78 -4.13 -7.04 7.18
C ARG A 78 -3.01 -6.65 8.15
N LEU A 79 -2.74 -5.35 8.34
CA LEU A 79 -1.80 -4.88 9.34
C LEU A 79 -2.27 -5.29 10.74
N GLU A 80 -1.34 -5.79 11.55
CA GLU A 80 -1.57 -6.04 12.97
C GLU A 80 -1.66 -4.73 13.75
N GLU A 81 -2.20 -4.78 14.96
CA GLU A 81 -2.41 -3.60 15.81
C GLU A 81 -1.12 -2.81 16.05
N THR A 82 -0.01 -3.51 16.28
CA THR A 82 1.32 -2.90 16.46
C THR A 82 1.77 -2.15 15.22
N ASP A 83 1.53 -2.68 14.03
CA ASP A 83 1.85 -2.03 12.77
C ASP A 83 0.94 -0.86 12.46
N ARG A 84 -0.34 -0.96 12.81
CA ARG A 84 -1.31 0.14 12.68
C ARG A 84 -0.89 1.32 13.55
N ALA A 85 -0.44 1.09 14.78
CA ALA A 85 0.09 2.14 15.64
C ALA A 85 1.32 2.84 15.03
N VAL A 86 2.26 2.07 14.45
CA VAL A 86 3.43 2.63 13.76
C VAL A 86 3.02 3.44 12.52
N GLY A 87 2.08 2.91 11.73
CA GLY A 87 1.55 3.59 10.54
C GLY A 87 0.83 4.89 10.90
N LYS A 88 0.00 4.88 11.95
CA LYS A 88 -0.67 6.07 12.48
C LYS A 88 0.32 7.14 12.92
N ALA A 89 1.35 6.76 13.70
CA ALA A 89 2.38 7.70 14.13
C ALA A 89 3.14 8.30 12.93
N LEU A 90 3.37 7.52 11.88
CA LEU A 90 3.98 8.01 10.65
C LEU A 90 3.07 9.00 9.90
N GLU A 91 1.78 8.70 9.78
CA GLU A 91 0.78 9.62 9.22
C GLU A 91 0.75 10.94 9.99
N GLU A 92 0.64 10.90 11.31
CA GLU A 92 0.58 12.08 12.17
C GLU A 92 1.83 12.95 11.98
N ARG A 93 3.01 12.31 11.88
CA ARG A 93 4.27 13.01 11.61
C ARG A 93 4.29 13.66 10.22
N ILE A 94 3.79 12.98 9.19
CA ILE A 94 3.72 13.53 7.83
C ILE A 94 2.78 14.74 7.80
N ILE A 95 1.59 14.63 8.39
CA ILE A 95 0.60 15.72 8.45
C ILE A 95 1.14 16.90 9.29
N ALA A 96 1.85 16.65 10.39
CA ALA A 96 2.44 17.71 11.21
C ALA A 96 3.48 18.56 10.46
N ARG A 97 4.13 18.01 9.43
CA ARG A 97 5.09 18.74 8.57
C ARG A 97 4.42 19.65 7.55
N LEU A 98 3.10 19.66 7.48
CA LEU A 98 2.41 20.52 6.54
C LEU A 98 2.66 22.00 6.81
N PRO A 99 3.00 22.79 5.79
CA PRO A 99 2.97 24.23 5.93
C PRO A 99 1.57 24.63 6.34
N ARG A 100 1.48 25.45 7.40
CA ARG A 100 0.23 26.02 7.87
C ARG A 100 0.19 27.47 7.41
N PRO A 101 -0.57 27.79 6.34
CA PRO A 101 -0.85 29.18 6.01
C PRO A 101 -1.50 29.87 7.21
N ASP A 102 -1.26 31.17 7.33
CA ASP A 102 -1.95 32.03 8.29
C ASP A 102 -2.82 33.01 7.50
N PRO A 103 -4.17 32.94 7.60
CA PRO A 103 -4.95 32.07 8.49
C PRO A 103 -4.99 30.59 8.06
N ASP A 104 -5.20 29.69 9.02
CA ASP A 104 -5.31 28.24 8.79
C ASP A 104 -6.54 27.93 7.91
N PRO A 105 -6.34 27.41 6.68
CA PRO A 105 -7.42 27.23 5.74
C PRO A 105 -8.35 26.07 6.13
N GLU A 106 -9.60 26.18 5.70
CA GLU A 106 -10.54 25.06 5.73
C GLU A 106 -10.40 24.21 4.47
N VAL A 107 -10.46 22.90 4.66
CA VAL A 107 -10.33 21.92 3.60
C VAL A 107 -11.41 20.84 3.75
N GLU A 108 -11.98 20.44 2.62
CA GLU A 108 -12.97 19.36 2.58
C GLU A 108 -12.29 18.00 2.44
N VAL A 109 -12.63 17.07 3.33
CA VAL A 109 -12.08 15.72 3.37
C VAL A 109 -13.17 14.68 3.61
N VAL A 110 -12.87 13.42 3.31
CA VAL A 110 -13.77 12.29 3.58
C VAL A 110 -13.65 11.90 5.06
N GLY A 111 -14.75 12.03 5.81
CA GLY A 111 -14.84 11.64 7.22
C GLY A 111 -15.13 10.15 7.43
N ASP A 112 -15.23 9.75 8.70
CA ASP A 112 -15.34 8.34 9.14
C ASP A 112 -16.43 7.51 8.44
N ASN A 113 -17.57 8.13 8.09
CA ASN A 113 -18.71 7.45 7.45
C ASN A 113 -18.76 7.66 5.93
N GLY A 114 -17.68 8.15 5.33
CA GLY A 114 -17.58 8.41 3.89
C GLY A 114 -18.18 9.75 3.42
N GLN A 115 -18.77 10.55 4.32
CA GLN A 115 -19.29 11.87 3.98
C GLN A 115 -18.16 12.91 3.86
N MET A 116 -18.40 13.98 3.09
CA MET A 116 -17.49 15.12 3.06
C MET A 116 -17.67 15.97 4.33
N VAL A 117 -16.56 16.32 4.98
CA VAL A 117 -16.51 17.19 6.16
C VAL A 117 -15.49 18.31 5.93
N SER A 118 -15.80 19.52 6.40
CA SER A 118 -14.85 20.66 6.38
C SER A 118 -14.07 20.68 7.70
N VAL A 119 -12.74 20.71 7.62
CA VAL A 119 -11.83 20.78 8.78
C VAL A 119 -10.74 21.80 8.54
N LYS A 120 -10.12 22.30 9.62
CA LYS A 120 -8.88 23.06 9.50
C LYS A 120 -7.73 22.16 9.04
N LEU A 121 -6.81 22.70 8.24
CA LEU A 121 -5.64 21.95 7.77
C LEU A 121 -4.81 21.40 8.94
N GLY A 122 -4.71 22.14 10.04
CA GLY A 122 -4.06 21.69 11.27
C GLY A 122 -4.73 20.49 11.96
N ASP A 123 -6.00 20.22 11.65
CA ASP A 123 -6.84 19.19 12.27
C ASP A 123 -7.12 17.99 11.36
N LEU A 124 -6.36 17.82 10.26
CA LEU A 124 -6.54 16.71 9.31
C LEU A 124 -6.55 15.32 9.96
N THR A 125 -5.71 15.08 10.96
CA THR A 125 -5.67 13.79 11.69
C THR A 125 -6.96 13.50 12.47
N ARG A 126 -7.74 14.54 12.79
CA ARG A 126 -9.01 14.43 13.51
C ARG A 126 -10.20 14.26 12.57
N ALA A 127 -9.99 14.38 11.26
CA ALA A 127 -11.08 14.30 10.29
C ALA A 127 -11.57 12.86 10.05
N ASN A 128 -10.68 11.87 10.23
CA ASN A 128 -10.99 10.45 10.10
C ASN A 128 -10.26 9.65 11.20
N PRO A 129 -10.61 9.85 12.48
CA PRO A 129 -9.92 9.20 13.61
C PRO A 129 -9.96 7.67 13.53
N ARG A 130 -10.94 7.10 12.81
CA ARG A 130 -11.14 5.66 12.67
C ARG A 130 -10.42 5.04 11.49
N GLN A 131 -9.65 5.80 10.70
CA GLN A 131 -8.92 5.26 9.53
C GLN A 131 -8.06 4.03 9.87
N TRP A 132 -7.49 4.00 11.08
CA TRP A 132 -6.64 2.91 11.56
C TRP A 132 -7.40 1.87 12.40
N GLU A 133 -8.68 2.10 12.70
CA GLU A 133 -9.53 1.21 13.50
C GLU A 133 -10.25 0.18 12.60
N GLY A 134 -10.16 -1.11 12.93
CA GLY A 134 -10.95 -2.16 12.28
C GLY A 134 -10.58 -2.47 10.80
N PRO A 135 -11.44 -3.13 10.01
CA PRO A 135 -11.16 -3.48 8.61
C PRO A 135 -11.24 -2.29 7.64
N ALA A 136 -11.00 -1.07 8.12
CA ALA A 136 -11.14 0.16 7.34
C ALA A 136 -10.11 0.27 6.20
N ASP A 137 -10.50 1.00 5.15
CA ASP A 137 -9.62 1.38 4.05
C ASP A 137 -8.57 2.36 4.56
N VAL A 138 -7.35 1.87 4.81
CA VAL A 138 -6.22 2.71 5.18
C VAL A 138 -5.72 3.46 3.94
N TRP A 139 -5.63 4.78 4.06
CA TRP A 139 -5.05 5.67 3.05
C TRP A 139 -3.81 6.36 3.61
N LEU A 140 -2.69 6.24 2.91
CA LEU A 140 -1.38 6.73 3.33
C LEU A 140 -1.14 8.12 2.72
N PRO A 141 -1.11 9.21 3.52
CA PRO A 141 -0.94 10.57 3.00
C PRO A 141 0.51 10.86 2.60
N TYR A 142 0.73 11.66 1.57
CA TYR A 142 2.04 12.10 1.13
C TYR A 142 1.98 13.48 0.45
N PHE A 143 3.06 14.24 0.61
CA PHE A 143 3.21 15.59 0.06
C PHE A 143 4.46 15.73 -0.79
N SER A 144 5.44 14.85 -0.56
CA SER A 144 6.77 14.88 -1.13
C SER A 144 7.27 13.46 -1.41
N LYS A 145 8.39 13.35 -2.13
CA LYS A 145 9.06 12.05 -2.33
C LYS A 145 9.59 11.46 -1.02
N SER A 146 10.03 12.29 -0.07
CA SER A 146 10.50 11.81 1.23
C SER A 146 9.39 11.15 2.05
N ASP A 147 8.13 11.59 1.90
CA ASP A 147 7.00 10.90 2.53
C ASP A 147 6.78 9.52 1.90
N LEU A 148 7.03 9.37 0.60
CA LEU A 148 7.00 8.06 -0.07
C LEU A 148 8.15 7.15 0.36
N ASP A 149 9.33 7.72 0.60
CA ASP A 149 10.46 6.98 1.16
C ASP A 149 10.13 6.48 2.58
N ASP A 150 9.56 7.34 3.42
CA ASP A 150 9.06 7.00 4.76
C ASP A 150 8.01 5.86 4.68
N TRP A 151 7.04 5.95 3.78
CA TRP A 151 6.05 4.89 3.59
C TRP A 151 6.65 3.60 3.05
N ALA A 152 7.61 3.68 2.13
CA ALA A 152 8.30 2.48 1.65
C ALA A 152 9.08 1.80 2.79
N ALA A 153 9.78 2.55 3.63
CA ALA A 153 10.46 2.01 4.81
C ALA A 153 9.48 1.35 5.80
N PHE A 154 8.27 1.90 5.94
CA PHE A 154 7.19 1.26 6.70
C PHE A 154 6.69 -0.04 6.03
N LEU A 155 6.47 -0.03 4.72
CA LEU A 155 5.86 -1.15 4.00
C LEU A 155 6.80 -2.33 3.79
N LEU A 156 8.06 -2.08 3.43
CA LEU A 156 9.02 -3.11 3.00
C LEU A 156 9.16 -4.29 3.98
N PRO A 157 9.31 -4.07 5.30
CA PRO A 157 9.41 -5.17 6.28
C PRO A 157 8.12 -5.98 6.43
N ARG A 158 6.99 -5.47 5.95
CA ARG A 158 5.64 -6.02 6.13
C ARG A 158 5.09 -6.66 4.87
N LEU A 159 5.73 -6.45 3.71
CA LEU A 159 5.22 -6.87 2.41
C LEU A 159 4.91 -8.36 2.36
N ASP A 160 5.82 -9.23 2.83
CA ASP A 160 5.64 -10.69 2.81
C ASP A 160 4.33 -11.13 3.46
N ARG A 161 4.01 -10.58 4.63
CA ARG A 161 2.77 -10.86 5.36
C ARG A 161 1.56 -10.23 4.67
N LEU A 162 1.69 -8.98 4.22
CA LEU A 162 0.59 -8.27 3.54
C LEU A 162 0.15 -9.00 2.26
N ILE A 163 1.10 -9.57 1.51
CA ILE A 163 0.86 -10.24 0.24
C ILE A 163 0.83 -11.78 0.37
N ALA A 164 0.84 -12.32 1.58
CA ALA A 164 0.59 -13.75 1.80
C ALA A 164 -0.80 -14.13 1.27
N SER A 165 -0.96 -15.35 0.76
CA SER A 165 -2.27 -15.85 0.30
C SER A 165 -3.25 -15.87 1.48
N SER A 166 -4.50 -15.43 1.26
CA SER A 166 -5.54 -15.48 2.30
C SER A 166 -6.06 -16.90 2.56
N SER A 167 -5.97 -17.77 1.55
CA SER A 167 -6.12 -19.19 1.75
C SER A 167 -4.87 -19.73 2.44
N SER A 168 -5.06 -20.58 3.46
CA SER A 168 -4.18 -21.73 3.57
C SER A 168 -4.21 -22.35 2.18
N GLU A 169 -3.20 -22.09 1.35
CA GLU A 169 -2.85 -23.02 0.31
C GLU A 169 -2.71 -24.33 1.07
N THR A 170 -3.71 -25.20 0.95
CA THR A 170 -3.51 -26.62 1.13
C THR A 170 -2.36 -26.90 0.18
N VAL A 171 -1.15 -26.86 0.72
CA VAL A 171 0.06 -27.25 0.01
C VAL A 171 -0.26 -28.65 -0.43
N ASP A 172 -0.63 -28.82 -1.69
CA ASP A 172 -0.95 -30.13 -2.22
C ASP A 172 0.31 -30.96 -1.99
N PRO A 173 0.27 -31.98 -1.10
CA PRO A 173 1.45 -32.78 -0.78
C PRO A 173 2.03 -33.41 -2.06
N GLN A 174 1.22 -33.55 -3.12
CA GLN A 174 1.62 -34.08 -4.41
C GLN A 174 2.52 -33.11 -5.20
N LEU A 175 2.33 -31.79 -5.08
CA LEU A 175 3.18 -30.78 -5.75
C LEU A 175 4.60 -30.74 -5.14
N TRP A 176 4.70 -30.94 -3.83
CA TRP A 176 5.99 -31.14 -3.15
C TRP A 176 6.63 -32.48 -3.55
N ALA A 177 5.86 -33.58 -3.58
CA ALA A 177 6.35 -34.89 -3.97
C ALA A 177 6.84 -34.93 -5.45
N GLN A 178 6.18 -34.21 -6.36
CA GLN A 178 6.62 -34.10 -7.76
C GLN A 178 7.91 -33.28 -7.92
N ARG A 179 8.07 -32.18 -7.16
CA ARG A 179 9.31 -31.40 -7.16
C ARG A 179 10.49 -32.19 -6.60
N PHE A 180 10.28 -32.99 -5.54
CA PHE A 180 11.33 -33.86 -4.99
C PHE A 180 11.71 -35.01 -5.93
N ARG A 181 10.75 -35.65 -6.62
CA ARG A 181 11.06 -36.68 -7.62
C ARG A 181 11.88 -36.14 -8.80
N ARG A 182 11.66 -34.89 -9.20
CA ARG A 182 12.48 -34.25 -10.25
C ARG A 182 13.91 -33.96 -9.81
N LEU A 183 14.13 -33.69 -8.51
CA LEU A 183 15.47 -33.47 -7.96
C LEU A 183 16.23 -34.77 -7.67
N THR A 184 15.55 -35.85 -7.28
CA THR A 184 16.18 -37.16 -7.06
C THR A 184 16.38 -37.98 -8.35
N GLY A 185 15.69 -37.63 -9.44
CA GLY A 185 15.91 -38.23 -10.76
C GLY A 185 17.26 -37.87 -11.41
N PHE A 186 17.92 -36.80 -10.96
CA PHE A 186 19.25 -36.42 -11.47
C PHE A 186 20.42 -37.20 -10.83
N PHE A 187 20.17 -37.99 -9.79
CA PHE A 187 21.21 -38.78 -9.09
C PHE A 187 21.22 -40.27 -9.44
N ARG A 188 20.56 -40.67 -10.53
CA ARG A 188 20.67 -42.04 -11.06
C ARG A 188 21.14 -42.03 -12.52
N SER A 189 22.46 -42.00 -12.70
CA SER A 189 23.11 -42.41 -13.94
C SER A 189 24.27 -43.34 -13.60
N LYS A 190 24.08 -44.61 -13.99
CA LYS A 190 24.97 -45.79 -14.01
C LYS A 190 25.67 -46.21 -12.71
#